data_AF-A0AA88VFQ7-F1
#
_entry.id   AF-A0AA88VFQ7-F1
#
_cell.length_a   1.000
_cell.length_b   1.000
_cell.length_c   1.000
_cell.angle_alpha   90.00
_cell.angle_beta   90.00
_cell.angle_gamma   90.00
#
_symmetry.space_group_name_H-M   'P 1'
#
loop_
_entity.id
_entity.type
_entity.pdbx_description
1 polymer ?
#
loop_
_entity_poly.entity_id
_entity_poly.type
_entity_poly.pdbx_seq_one_letter_code
_entity_poly.pdbx_strand_id
1 'polypeptide(L)'
;MWTPLVTENPTLNQKEVSQSKSRNQISLAIAEAKCIANISLPMVLTGLILYSRSMISMLFLGRLGELSLAGGALAIVFANITGYSILSGLAMGMEPICGQAFGARRFKLLGLTLQKAVLLLLLTSIPISFLWCNVKKILLFCGQEDDIASVALSGVWTNFNLVGSLIAYILVSGAFKKTWSGISLECLKGWKSLLDLAVPSCISVCLEWWCYEIMILSCGLLLKPQATVASMGILIQTTSLVYIFPSSLSFGVSTRIGNELGANSPKKAKAAAIVGISSSFNLGFSALCFTVMRLWLGLLAAQGSCVVTMMAALAWTDWDHEAERAKELTGTIAVDGDRSIEDEEKLVDEKRCDPSNL
;
A
#
# COMPACT_ATOMS: atom_id res chain seq x y z
N MET A 1 -4.00 80.26 -4.86
CA MET A 1 -4.82 79.04 -4.90
C MET A 1 -3.85 77.88 -4.98
N TRP A 2 -3.50 77.30 -3.83
CA TRP A 2 -2.54 76.21 -3.70
C TRP A 2 -3.22 74.89 -4.07
N THR A 3 -2.84 74.26 -5.17
CA THR A 3 -3.15 72.85 -5.44
C THR A 3 -2.05 72.00 -4.78
N PRO A 4 -2.37 71.08 -3.85
CA PRO A 4 -1.37 70.19 -3.33
C PRO A 4 -1.00 69.19 -4.44
N LEU A 5 0.28 69.15 -4.80
CA LEU A 5 0.88 68.07 -5.58
C LEU A 5 0.80 66.80 -4.72
N VAL A 6 -0.21 65.97 -4.96
CA VAL A 6 -0.23 64.60 -4.47
C VAL A 6 0.86 63.85 -5.21
N THR A 7 1.98 63.62 -4.54
CA THR A 7 3.00 62.68 -5.00
C THR A 7 2.43 61.26 -4.86
N GLU A 8 1.92 60.69 -5.95
CA GLU A 8 1.63 59.25 -6.00
C GLU A 8 2.92 58.50 -5.71
N ASN A 9 3.03 57.90 -4.52
CA ASN A 9 4.19 57.11 -4.13
C ASN A 9 4.15 55.76 -4.88
N PRO A 10 5.01 55.52 -5.88
CA PRO A 10 4.90 54.34 -6.77
C PRO A 10 5.04 53.01 -6.02
N THR A 11 5.74 53.05 -4.89
CA THR A 11 6.03 51.91 -4.01
C THR A 11 4.81 51.41 -3.22
N LEU A 12 3.84 52.29 -2.90
CA LEU A 12 2.59 51.92 -2.23
C LEU A 12 1.64 51.22 -3.21
N ASN A 13 1.48 51.76 -4.42
CA ASN A 13 0.69 51.14 -5.49
C ASN A 13 1.25 49.76 -5.90
N GLN A 14 2.57 49.59 -5.97
CA GLN A 14 3.17 48.27 -6.24
C GLN A 14 2.97 47.25 -5.10
N LYS A 15 3.00 47.69 -3.84
CA LYS A 15 2.70 46.81 -2.69
C LYS A 15 1.23 46.38 -2.67
N GLU A 16 0.30 47.27 -2.97
CA GLU A 16 -1.13 46.94 -3.02
C GLU A 16 -1.46 46.02 -4.20
N VAL A 17 -0.88 46.27 -5.38
CA VAL A 17 -1.03 45.39 -6.55
C VAL A 17 -0.42 44.00 -6.32
N SER A 18 0.75 43.92 -5.67
CA SER A 18 1.37 42.63 -5.34
C SER A 18 0.62 41.86 -4.24
N GLN A 19 0.09 42.55 -3.22
CA GLN A 19 -0.77 41.93 -2.21
C GLN A 19 -2.11 41.46 -2.77
N SER A 20 -2.75 42.25 -3.64
CA SER A 20 -4.00 41.87 -4.33
C SER A 20 -3.78 40.66 -5.24
N LYS A 21 -2.68 40.65 -6.01
CA LYS A 21 -2.29 39.53 -6.87
C LYS A 21 -2.01 38.27 -6.05
N SER A 22 -1.28 38.39 -4.93
CA SER A 22 -1.01 37.27 -4.02
C SER A 22 -2.28 36.71 -3.38
N ARG A 23 -3.18 37.58 -2.89
CA ARG A 23 -4.49 37.20 -2.33
C ARG A 23 -5.35 36.46 -3.37
N ASN A 24 -5.32 36.88 -4.62
CA ASN A 24 -6.02 36.23 -5.73
C ASN A 24 -5.39 34.88 -6.13
N GLN A 25 -4.08 34.67 -5.93
CA GLN A 25 -3.44 33.37 -6.14
C GLN A 25 -3.77 32.38 -5.02
N ILE A 26 -3.77 32.84 -3.77
CA ILE A 26 -4.11 31.99 -2.61
C ILE A 26 -5.58 31.57 -2.68
N SER A 27 -6.49 32.49 -2.99
CA SER A 27 -7.92 32.15 -3.12
C SER A 27 -8.16 31.15 -4.26
N LEU A 28 -7.45 31.29 -5.39
CA LEU A 28 -7.50 30.33 -6.48
C LEU A 28 -6.95 28.96 -6.06
N ALA A 29 -5.82 28.92 -5.36
CA ALA A 29 -5.23 27.67 -4.87
C ALA A 29 -6.17 26.93 -3.90
N ILE A 30 -6.81 27.66 -2.98
CA ILE A 30 -7.81 27.09 -2.05
C ILE A 30 -9.04 26.56 -2.82
N ALA A 31 -9.52 27.31 -3.82
CA ALA A 31 -10.64 26.88 -4.64
C ALA A 31 -10.32 25.59 -5.41
N GLU A 32 -9.12 25.50 -6.01
CA GLU A 32 -8.66 24.29 -6.70
C GLU A 32 -8.47 23.12 -5.72
N ALA A 33 -7.89 23.36 -4.54
CA ALA A 33 -7.73 22.34 -3.51
C ALA A 33 -9.09 21.75 -3.08
N LYS A 34 -10.11 22.60 -2.90
CA LYS A 34 -11.47 22.17 -2.57
C LYS A 34 -12.10 21.36 -3.69
N CYS A 35 -11.90 21.76 -4.95
CA CYS A 35 -12.42 21.02 -6.10
C CYS A 35 -11.76 19.63 -6.22
N ILE A 36 -10.44 19.55 -6.07
CA ILE A 36 -9.69 18.29 -6.07
C ILE A 36 -10.16 17.40 -4.91
N ALA A 37 -10.26 17.95 -3.70
CA ALA A 37 -10.71 17.20 -2.53
C ALA A 37 -12.12 16.61 -2.70
N ASN A 38 -13.05 17.36 -3.30
CA ASN A 38 -14.41 16.87 -3.58
C ASN A 38 -14.46 15.68 -4.54
N ILE A 39 -13.46 15.53 -5.43
CA ILE A 39 -13.34 14.40 -6.34
C ILE A 39 -12.60 13.25 -5.64
N SER A 40 -11.47 13.55 -4.97
CA SER A 40 -10.61 12.54 -4.36
C SER A 40 -11.21 11.88 -3.13
N LEU A 41 -11.97 12.60 -2.28
CA LEU A 41 -12.51 12.03 -1.03
C LEU A 41 -13.47 10.85 -1.27
N PRO A 42 -14.46 10.94 -2.18
CA PRO A 42 -15.27 9.77 -2.56
C PRO A 42 -14.44 8.61 -3.11
N MET A 43 -13.37 8.90 -3.85
CA MET A 43 -12.47 7.88 -4.38
C MET A 43 -11.67 7.18 -3.27
N VAL A 44 -11.17 7.93 -2.28
CA VAL A 44 -10.52 7.35 -1.08
C VAL A 44 -11.48 6.43 -0.35
N LEU A 45 -12.72 6.89 -0.10
CA LEU A 45 -13.73 6.08 0.58
C LEU A 45 -14.04 4.80 -0.21
N THR A 46 -14.19 4.91 -1.53
CA THR A 46 -14.41 3.76 -2.40
C THR A 46 -13.23 2.80 -2.35
N GLY A 47 -12.00 3.31 -2.41
CA GLY A 47 -10.78 2.50 -2.30
C GLY A 47 -10.67 1.77 -0.96
N LEU A 48 -10.99 2.43 0.16
CA LEU A 48 -11.00 1.82 1.49
C LEU A 48 -12.07 0.72 1.62
N ILE A 49 -13.25 0.91 1.02
CA ILE A 49 -14.31 -0.11 0.97
C ILE A 49 -13.88 -1.31 0.12
N LEU A 50 -13.25 -1.06 -1.03
CA LEU A 50 -12.74 -2.14 -1.89
C LEU A 50 -11.59 -2.91 -1.20
N TYR A 51 -10.74 -2.22 -0.47
CA TYR A 51 -9.65 -2.85 0.27
C TYR A 51 -10.16 -3.66 1.47
N SER A 52 -11.17 -3.15 2.19
CA SER A 52 -11.77 -3.88 3.32
C SER A 52 -12.40 -5.20 2.86
N ARG A 53 -13.03 -5.24 1.68
CA ARG A 53 -13.50 -6.48 1.06
C ARG A 53 -12.38 -7.53 0.94
N SER A 54 -11.21 -7.14 0.44
CA SER A 54 -10.07 -8.06 0.30
C SER A 54 -9.54 -8.51 1.65
N MET A 55 -9.41 -7.61 2.63
CA MET A 55 -8.99 -7.96 3.99
C MET A 55 -9.94 -8.96 4.66
N ILE A 56 -11.24 -8.72 4.58
CA ILE A 56 -12.26 -9.61 5.16
C ILE A 56 -12.15 -10.98 4.52
N SER A 57 -12.06 -11.06 3.18
CA SER A 57 -11.92 -12.32 2.46
C SER A 57 -10.70 -13.13 2.94
N MET A 58 -9.56 -12.47 3.12
CA MET A 58 -8.33 -13.13 3.60
C MET A 58 -8.44 -13.57 5.07
N LEU A 59 -9.13 -12.82 5.93
CA LEU A 59 -9.37 -13.24 7.32
C LEU A 59 -10.21 -14.52 7.38
N PHE A 60 -11.26 -14.63 6.56
CA PHE A 60 -12.08 -15.84 6.49
C PHE A 60 -11.30 -17.03 5.94
N LEU A 61 -10.51 -16.83 4.87
CA LEU A 61 -9.63 -17.88 4.34
C LEU A 61 -8.61 -18.37 5.38
N GLY A 62 -8.01 -17.46 6.15
CA GLY A 62 -7.10 -17.83 7.24
C GLY A 62 -7.77 -18.66 8.35
N ARG A 63 -9.07 -18.46 8.60
CA ARG A 63 -9.85 -19.28 9.55
C ARG A 63 -10.19 -20.66 9.00
N LEU A 64 -10.27 -20.83 7.68
CA LEU A 64 -10.52 -22.10 7.01
C LEU A 64 -9.26 -23.00 6.96
N GLY A 65 -8.07 -22.44 7.21
CA GLY A 65 -6.81 -23.17 7.30
C GLY A 65 -5.78 -22.76 6.24
N GLU A 66 -4.57 -23.28 6.38
CA GLU A 66 -3.40 -22.89 5.57
C GLU A 66 -3.59 -23.16 4.07
N LEU A 67 -4.21 -24.30 3.72
CA LEU A 67 -4.49 -24.67 2.32
C LEU A 67 -5.41 -23.65 1.62
N SER A 68 -6.51 -23.26 2.30
CA SER A 68 -7.48 -22.29 1.77
C SER A 68 -6.84 -20.91 1.61
N LEU A 69 -6.02 -20.52 2.58
CA LEU A 69 -5.28 -19.26 2.55
C LEU A 69 -4.27 -19.23 1.41
N ALA A 70 -3.48 -20.28 1.23
CA ALA A 70 -2.47 -20.38 0.17
C ALA A 70 -3.13 -20.38 -1.22
N GLY A 71 -4.15 -21.22 -1.44
CA GLY A 71 -4.88 -21.26 -2.71
C GLY A 71 -5.62 -19.97 -3.03
N GLY A 72 -6.22 -19.32 -2.03
CA GLY A 72 -6.88 -18.02 -2.19
C GLY A 72 -5.90 -16.89 -2.51
N ALA A 73 -4.77 -16.82 -1.82
CA ALA A 73 -3.71 -15.85 -2.12
C ALA A 73 -3.16 -16.05 -3.54
N LEU A 74 -2.92 -17.30 -3.95
CA LEU A 74 -2.44 -17.63 -5.29
C LEU A 74 -3.46 -17.23 -6.38
N ALA A 75 -4.76 -17.42 -6.13
CA ALA A 75 -5.81 -16.95 -7.05
C ALA A 75 -5.81 -15.43 -7.21
N ILE A 76 -5.61 -14.69 -6.12
CA ILE A 76 -5.54 -13.21 -6.15
C ILE A 76 -4.32 -12.75 -6.94
N VAL A 77 -3.15 -13.33 -6.69
CA VAL A 77 -1.91 -13.03 -7.45
C VAL A 77 -2.11 -13.32 -8.93
N PHE A 78 -2.66 -14.49 -9.26
CA PHE A 78 -2.94 -14.86 -10.65
C PHE A 78 -3.89 -13.86 -11.31
N ALA A 79 -4.96 -13.44 -10.62
CA ALA A 79 -5.91 -12.46 -11.11
C ALA A 79 -5.31 -11.05 -11.28
N ASN A 80 -4.45 -10.62 -10.34
CA ASN A 80 -3.74 -9.34 -10.41
C ASN A 80 -2.84 -9.26 -11.65
N ILE A 81 -2.02 -10.29 -11.87
CA ILE A 81 -1.06 -10.36 -12.97
C ILE A 81 -1.78 -10.40 -14.32
N THR A 82 -2.76 -11.30 -14.44
CA THR A 82 -3.32 -11.66 -15.76
C THR A 82 -4.57 -10.89 -16.13
N GLY A 83 -5.23 -10.23 -15.16
CA GLY A 83 -6.53 -9.58 -15.38
C GLY A 83 -6.59 -8.15 -14.87
N TYR A 84 -6.53 -7.96 -13.54
CA TYR A 84 -6.81 -6.66 -12.93
C TYR A 84 -5.85 -5.56 -13.36
N SER A 85 -4.55 -5.84 -13.48
CA SER A 85 -3.57 -4.85 -13.95
C SER A 85 -3.85 -4.40 -15.39
N ILE A 86 -4.13 -5.35 -16.29
CA ILE A 86 -4.42 -5.09 -17.71
C ILE A 86 -5.70 -4.26 -17.85
N LEU A 87 -6.79 -4.70 -17.23
CA LEU A 87 -8.07 -4.02 -17.32
C LEU A 87 -8.02 -2.62 -16.68
N SER A 88 -7.34 -2.48 -15.53
CA SER A 88 -7.16 -1.18 -14.88
C SER A 88 -6.37 -0.22 -15.76
N GLY A 89 -5.24 -0.66 -16.32
CA GLY A 89 -4.40 0.20 -17.15
C GLY A 89 -5.06 0.60 -18.48
N LEU A 90 -5.81 -0.29 -19.13
CA LEU A 90 -6.63 0.07 -20.30
C LEU A 90 -7.73 1.08 -19.95
N ALA A 91 -8.37 0.91 -18.78
CA ALA A 91 -9.41 1.84 -18.30
C ALA A 91 -8.85 3.22 -17.95
N MET A 92 -7.60 3.33 -17.50
CA MET A 92 -6.98 4.63 -17.20
C MET A 92 -6.77 5.49 -18.45
N GLY A 93 -6.59 4.88 -19.62
CA GLY A 93 -6.37 5.61 -20.88
C GLY A 93 -7.53 6.50 -21.34
N MET A 94 -8.77 6.25 -20.89
CA MET A 94 -9.92 7.09 -21.23
C MET A 94 -10.04 8.34 -20.36
N GLU A 95 -9.43 8.38 -19.17
CA GLU A 95 -9.62 9.46 -18.20
C GLU A 95 -9.28 10.85 -18.77
N PRO A 96 -8.14 11.05 -19.48
CA PRO A 96 -7.82 12.35 -20.05
C PRO A 96 -8.84 12.81 -21.10
N ILE A 97 -9.31 11.89 -21.95
CA ILE A 97 -10.30 12.19 -23.00
C ILE A 97 -11.64 12.55 -22.35
N CYS A 98 -12.07 11.78 -21.36
CA CYS A 98 -13.33 12.00 -20.66
C CYS A 98 -13.33 13.31 -19.86
N GLY A 99 -12.25 13.60 -19.12
CA GLY A 99 -12.10 14.86 -18.38
C GLY A 99 -12.12 16.07 -19.33
N GLN A 100 -11.36 16.03 -20.42
CA GLN A 100 -11.35 17.12 -21.41
C GLN A 100 -12.69 17.26 -22.13
N ALA A 101 -13.34 16.16 -22.51
CA ALA A 101 -14.65 16.19 -23.15
C ALA A 101 -15.73 16.76 -22.21
N PHE A 102 -15.68 16.40 -20.92
CA PHE A 102 -16.58 16.94 -19.90
C PHE A 102 -16.36 18.44 -19.69
N GLY A 103 -15.09 18.88 -19.54
CA GLY A 103 -14.72 20.29 -19.44
C GLY A 103 -15.17 21.14 -20.63
N ALA A 104 -15.04 20.58 -21.85
CA ALA A 104 -15.48 21.21 -23.09
C ALA A 104 -17.00 21.12 -23.33
N ARG A 105 -17.77 20.52 -22.41
CA ARG A 105 -19.21 20.22 -22.53
C ARG A 105 -19.57 19.38 -23.77
N ARG A 106 -18.64 18.56 -24.26
CA ARG A 106 -18.82 17.66 -25.41
C ARG A 106 -19.34 16.29 -24.94
N PHE A 107 -20.55 16.27 -24.40
CA PHE A 107 -21.13 15.04 -23.80
C PHE A 107 -21.31 13.89 -24.79
N LYS A 108 -21.52 14.16 -26.09
CA LYS A 108 -21.53 13.12 -27.13
C LYS A 108 -20.18 12.40 -27.22
N LEU A 109 -19.07 13.15 -27.22
CA LEU A 109 -17.72 12.57 -27.24
C LEU A 109 -17.42 11.78 -25.96
N LEU A 110 -17.84 12.30 -24.81
CA LEU A 110 -17.74 11.62 -23.52
C LEU A 110 -18.43 10.25 -23.54
N GLY A 111 -19.68 10.20 -24.00
CA GLY A 111 -20.45 8.96 -24.11
C GLY A 111 -19.85 7.97 -25.10
N LEU A 112 -19.41 8.44 -26.28
CA LEU A 112 -18.74 7.58 -27.26
C LEU A 112 -17.41 7.02 -26.76
N THR A 113 -16.65 7.81 -26.00
CA THR A 113 -15.37 7.36 -25.42
C THR A 113 -15.62 6.30 -24.35
N LEU A 114 -16.62 6.50 -23.49
CA LEU A 114 -17.03 5.50 -22.50
C LEU A 114 -17.46 4.18 -23.18
N GLN A 115 -18.26 4.25 -24.24
CA GLN A 115 -18.67 3.06 -25.01
C GLN A 115 -17.48 2.30 -25.60
N LYS A 116 -16.52 3.02 -26.20
CA LYS A 116 -15.28 2.42 -26.72
C LYS A 116 -14.47 1.75 -25.63
N ALA A 117 -14.31 2.39 -24.48
CA ALA A 117 -13.59 1.83 -23.35
C ALA A 117 -14.29 0.57 -22.80
N VAL A 118 -15.60 0.59 -22.64
CA VAL A 118 -16.37 -0.59 -22.23
C VAL A 118 -16.19 -1.73 -23.24
N LEU A 119 -16.30 -1.44 -24.54
CA LEU A 119 -16.09 -2.44 -25.59
C LEU A 119 -14.65 -2.99 -25.58
N LEU A 120 -13.65 -2.12 -25.41
CA LEU A 120 -12.24 -2.52 -25.28
C LEU A 120 -12.03 -3.48 -24.10
N LEU A 121 -12.54 -3.10 -22.92
CA LEU A 121 -12.40 -3.89 -21.71
C LEU A 121 -13.14 -5.24 -21.82
N LEU A 122 -14.32 -5.27 -22.42
CA LEU A 122 -15.05 -6.51 -22.68
C LEU A 122 -14.30 -7.42 -23.65
N LEU A 123 -13.78 -6.88 -24.76
CA LEU A 123 -12.99 -7.65 -25.72
C LEU A 123 -11.72 -8.21 -25.08
N THR A 124 -11.03 -7.43 -24.25
CA THR A 124 -9.85 -7.89 -23.50
C THR A 124 -10.21 -8.90 -22.40
N SER A 125 -11.41 -8.81 -21.82
CA SER A 125 -11.86 -9.75 -20.79
C SER A 125 -12.12 -11.17 -21.33
N ILE A 126 -12.39 -11.33 -22.63
CA ILE A 126 -12.62 -12.66 -23.26
C ILE A 126 -11.36 -13.57 -23.16
N PRO A 127 -10.18 -13.17 -23.67
CA PRO A 127 -8.97 -13.99 -23.53
C PRO A 127 -8.54 -14.16 -22.07
N ILE A 128 -8.73 -13.14 -21.21
CA ILE A 128 -8.46 -13.26 -19.77
C ILE A 128 -9.35 -14.34 -19.14
N SER A 129 -10.65 -14.34 -19.47
CA SER A 129 -11.59 -15.34 -18.96
C SER A 129 -11.23 -16.75 -19.42
N PHE A 130 -10.82 -16.91 -20.68
CA PHE A 130 -10.35 -18.19 -21.21
C PHE A 130 -9.10 -18.70 -20.47
N LEU A 131 -8.15 -17.80 -20.18
CA LEU A 131 -6.97 -18.10 -19.37
C LEU A 131 -7.38 -18.54 -17.95
N TRP A 132 -8.29 -17.81 -17.32
CA TRP A 132 -8.80 -18.06 -15.97
C TRP A 132 -9.53 -19.41 -15.85
N CYS A 133 -10.32 -19.80 -16.86
CA CYS A 133 -10.93 -21.13 -16.93
C CYS A 133 -9.90 -22.28 -16.94
N ASN A 134 -8.65 -22.00 -17.35
CA ASN A 134 -7.57 -22.98 -17.39
C ASN A 134 -6.58 -22.83 -16.22
N VAL A 135 -6.90 -22.03 -15.19
CA VAL A 135 -5.99 -21.75 -14.07
C VAL A 135 -5.48 -23.01 -13.39
N LYS A 136 -6.34 -24.01 -13.12
CA LYS A 136 -5.93 -25.27 -12.49
C LYS A 136 -4.85 -25.98 -13.31
N LYS A 137 -5.04 -26.08 -14.63
CA LYS A 137 -4.07 -26.71 -15.54
C LYS A 137 -2.75 -25.95 -15.57
N ILE A 138 -2.80 -24.63 -15.57
CA ILE A 138 -1.62 -23.75 -15.57
C ILE A 138 -0.86 -23.92 -14.25
N LEU A 139 -1.54 -23.91 -13.10
CA LEU A 139 -0.91 -24.07 -11.80
C LEU A 139 -0.28 -25.47 -11.62
N LEU A 140 -0.98 -26.52 -12.06
CA LEU A 140 -0.43 -27.88 -12.08
C LEU A 140 0.81 -27.97 -12.97
N PHE A 141 0.80 -27.32 -14.14
CA PHE A 141 1.96 -27.24 -15.03
C PHE A 141 3.13 -26.49 -14.37
N CYS A 142 2.86 -25.47 -13.56
CA CYS A 142 3.85 -24.77 -12.75
C CYS A 142 4.32 -25.57 -11.51
N GLY A 143 3.86 -26.81 -11.33
CA GLY A 143 4.26 -27.69 -10.24
C GLY A 143 3.54 -27.46 -8.90
N GLN A 144 2.40 -26.76 -8.90
CA GLN A 144 1.58 -26.62 -7.69
C GLN A 144 0.82 -27.92 -7.38
N GLU A 145 0.56 -28.15 -6.09
CA GLU A 145 -0.26 -29.27 -5.63
C GLU A 145 -1.71 -29.16 -6.12
N ASP A 146 -2.37 -30.29 -6.39
CA ASP A 146 -3.73 -30.32 -6.95
C ASP A 146 -4.75 -29.63 -6.02
N ASP A 147 -4.57 -29.76 -4.72
CA ASP A 147 -5.44 -29.15 -3.71
C ASP A 147 -5.38 -27.61 -3.77
N ILE A 148 -4.16 -27.04 -3.79
CA ILE A 148 -3.95 -25.59 -3.91
C ILE A 148 -4.50 -25.07 -5.25
N ALA A 149 -4.23 -25.78 -6.34
CA ALA A 149 -4.72 -25.42 -7.67
C ALA A 149 -6.24 -25.48 -7.77
N SER A 150 -6.89 -26.41 -7.07
CA SER A 150 -8.34 -26.55 -7.01
C SER A 150 -8.99 -25.43 -6.20
N VAL A 151 -8.40 -25.07 -5.05
CA VAL A 151 -8.84 -23.90 -4.27
C VAL A 151 -8.69 -22.63 -5.11
N ALA A 152 -7.58 -22.46 -5.83
CA ALA A 152 -7.37 -21.28 -6.67
C ALA A 152 -8.42 -21.16 -7.80
N LEU A 153 -8.77 -22.29 -8.44
CA LEU A 153 -9.86 -22.36 -9.41
C LEU A 153 -11.20 -21.96 -8.80
N SER A 154 -11.49 -22.41 -7.57
CA SER A 154 -12.72 -21.99 -6.86
C SER A 154 -12.76 -20.47 -6.66
N GLY A 155 -11.62 -19.85 -6.31
CA GLY A 155 -11.49 -18.40 -6.19
C GLY A 155 -11.80 -17.68 -7.50
N VAL A 156 -11.28 -18.16 -8.62
CA VAL A 156 -11.62 -17.64 -9.96
C VAL A 156 -13.13 -17.75 -10.23
N TRP A 157 -13.76 -18.87 -9.89
CA TRP A 157 -15.21 -19.06 -10.07
C TRP A 157 -16.06 -18.11 -9.22
N THR A 158 -15.61 -17.80 -7.99
CA THR A 158 -16.30 -16.78 -7.16
C THR A 158 -16.24 -15.39 -7.79
N ASN A 159 -15.18 -15.06 -8.54
CA ASN A 159 -15.09 -13.79 -9.26
C ASN A 159 -16.09 -13.74 -10.42
N PHE A 160 -16.26 -14.82 -11.19
CA PHE A 160 -17.30 -14.89 -12.22
C PHE A 160 -18.71 -14.78 -11.62
N ASN A 161 -18.96 -15.45 -10.48
CA ASN A 161 -20.22 -15.33 -9.76
C ASN A 161 -20.50 -13.89 -9.29
N LEU A 162 -19.48 -13.21 -8.77
CA LEU A 162 -19.57 -11.80 -8.40
C LEU A 162 -19.92 -10.92 -9.61
N VAL A 163 -19.24 -11.09 -10.73
CA VAL A 163 -19.53 -10.32 -11.95
C VAL A 163 -20.97 -10.57 -12.42
N GLY A 164 -21.42 -11.83 -12.43
CA GLY A 164 -22.80 -12.19 -12.78
C GLY A 164 -23.83 -11.54 -11.86
N SER A 165 -23.61 -11.58 -10.54
CA SER A 165 -24.51 -10.94 -9.57
C SER A 165 -24.54 -9.42 -9.69
N LEU A 166 -23.40 -8.77 -9.99
CA LEU A 166 -23.34 -7.34 -10.25
C LEU A 166 -24.10 -6.95 -11.52
N ILE A 167 -23.95 -7.72 -12.60
CA ILE A 167 -24.73 -7.51 -13.83
C ILE A 167 -26.22 -7.66 -13.56
N ALA A 168 -26.62 -8.73 -12.87
CA ALA A 168 -28.02 -8.95 -12.49
C ALA A 168 -28.56 -7.78 -11.65
N TYR A 169 -27.79 -7.31 -10.66
CA TYR A 169 -28.15 -6.15 -9.85
C TYR A 169 -28.32 -4.88 -10.69
N ILE A 170 -27.40 -4.59 -11.62
CA ILE A 170 -27.49 -3.41 -12.50
C ILE A 170 -28.74 -3.48 -13.38
N LEU A 171 -29.07 -4.66 -13.91
CA LEU A 171 -30.25 -4.87 -14.74
C LEU A 171 -31.55 -4.71 -13.94
N VAL A 172 -31.63 -5.30 -12.74
CA VAL A 172 -32.82 -5.25 -11.86
C VAL A 172 -33.04 -3.86 -11.27
N SER A 173 -31.98 -3.22 -10.76
CA SER A 173 -32.05 -1.88 -10.17
C SER A 173 -32.34 -0.79 -11.21
N GLY A 174 -32.08 -1.07 -12.50
CA GLY A 174 -32.18 -0.07 -13.56
C GLY A 174 -31.23 1.12 -13.35
N ALA A 175 -30.16 0.94 -12.56
CA ALA A 175 -29.21 2.01 -12.23
C ALA A 175 -28.58 2.66 -13.48
N PHE A 176 -28.44 1.88 -14.56
CA PHE A 176 -27.90 2.35 -15.84
C PHE A 176 -28.84 3.29 -16.60
N LYS A 177 -30.16 3.30 -16.33
CA LYS A 177 -31.14 4.06 -17.12
C LYS A 177 -30.91 5.57 -17.11
N LYS A 178 -30.32 6.12 -16.04
CA LYS A 178 -30.04 7.56 -15.92
C LYS A 178 -28.71 7.96 -16.58
N THR A 179 -27.78 7.03 -16.74
CA THR A 179 -26.38 7.32 -17.12
C THR A 179 -25.99 6.77 -18.49
N TRP A 180 -26.68 5.74 -18.98
CA TRP A 180 -26.37 5.07 -20.24
C TRP A 180 -27.39 5.41 -21.33
N SER A 181 -26.94 6.04 -22.40
CA SER A 181 -27.77 6.47 -23.53
C SER A 181 -27.92 5.42 -24.65
N GLY A 182 -27.49 4.17 -24.43
CA GLY A 182 -27.52 3.09 -25.42
C GLY A 182 -26.24 2.99 -26.26
N ILE A 183 -26.04 1.85 -26.93
CA ILE A 183 -24.85 1.60 -27.77
C ILE A 183 -25.03 2.33 -29.11
N SER A 184 -24.06 3.17 -29.49
CA SER A 184 -24.01 3.80 -30.80
C SER A 184 -22.99 3.11 -31.69
N LEU A 185 -23.36 2.75 -32.92
CA LEU A 185 -22.43 2.22 -33.94
C LEU A 185 -21.30 3.22 -34.29
N GLU A 186 -21.48 4.51 -33.98
CA GLU A 186 -20.41 5.51 -34.10
C GLU A 186 -19.22 5.20 -33.18
N CYS A 187 -19.41 4.38 -32.12
CA CYS A 187 -18.32 3.97 -31.23
C CYS A 187 -17.26 3.13 -31.95
N LEU A 188 -17.60 2.47 -33.07
CA LEU A 188 -16.66 1.66 -33.85
C LEU A 188 -15.64 2.48 -34.64
N LYS A 189 -15.81 3.81 -34.72
CA LYS A 189 -14.92 4.71 -35.48
C LYS A 189 -13.95 5.46 -34.56
N GLY A 190 -12.73 5.70 -35.03
CA GLY A 190 -11.78 6.60 -34.35
C GLY A 190 -11.22 6.06 -33.04
N TRP A 191 -10.66 4.86 -33.08
CA TRP A 191 -10.04 4.17 -31.94
C TRP A 191 -8.64 4.69 -31.60
N LYS A 192 -7.94 5.25 -32.59
CA LYS A 192 -6.54 5.67 -32.48
C LYS A 192 -6.29 6.52 -31.22
N SER A 193 -7.08 7.57 -31.02
CA SER A 193 -6.92 8.46 -29.87
C SER A 193 -7.07 7.74 -28.52
N LEU A 194 -7.96 6.74 -28.42
CA LEU A 194 -8.11 5.98 -27.18
C LEU A 194 -6.96 4.99 -26.99
N LEU A 195 -6.57 4.27 -28.05
CA LEU A 195 -5.51 3.26 -27.98
C LEU A 195 -4.13 3.88 -27.74
N ASP A 196 -3.85 5.05 -28.33
CA ASP A 196 -2.60 5.80 -28.12
C ASP A 196 -2.41 6.21 -26.64
N LEU A 197 -3.49 6.29 -25.86
CA LEU A 197 -3.46 6.56 -24.42
C LEU A 197 -3.56 5.27 -23.59
N ALA A 198 -4.46 4.36 -23.95
CA ALA A 198 -4.74 3.14 -23.19
C ALA A 198 -3.62 2.11 -23.24
N VAL A 199 -2.95 1.93 -24.39
CA VAL A 199 -1.87 0.94 -24.51
C VAL A 199 -0.66 1.32 -23.65
N PRO A 200 -0.12 2.56 -23.71
CA PRO A 200 0.95 2.97 -22.80
C PRO A 200 0.56 2.91 -21.33
N SER A 201 -0.67 3.33 -20.97
CA SER A 201 -1.17 3.23 -19.60
C SER A 201 -1.25 1.78 -19.13
N CYS A 202 -1.72 0.85 -19.99
CA CYS A 202 -1.73 -0.58 -19.71
C CYS A 202 -0.33 -1.11 -19.42
N ILE A 203 0.64 -0.80 -20.27
CA ILE A 203 2.02 -1.26 -20.09
C ILE A 203 2.58 -0.72 -18.77
N SER A 204 2.38 0.58 -18.49
CA SER A 204 2.87 1.20 -17.25
C SER A 204 2.30 0.53 -16.00
N VAL A 205 0.98 0.32 -15.94
CA VAL A 205 0.31 -0.30 -14.78
C VAL A 205 0.70 -1.77 -14.64
N CYS A 206 0.76 -2.52 -15.74
CA CYS A 206 1.22 -3.91 -15.71
C CYS A 206 2.65 -4.02 -15.19
N LEU A 207 3.58 -3.17 -15.67
CA LEU A 207 4.96 -3.19 -15.20
C LEU A 207 5.07 -2.87 -13.71
N GLU A 208 4.32 -1.88 -13.22
CA GLU A 208 4.26 -1.55 -11.78
C GLU A 208 3.82 -2.77 -10.95
N TRP A 209 2.70 -3.39 -11.33
CA TRP A 209 2.12 -4.49 -10.56
C TRP A 209 2.95 -5.76 -10.66
N TRP A 210 3.42 -6.11 -11.86
CA TRP A 210 4.25 -7.29 -12.08
C TRP A 210 5.59 -7.18 -11.36
N CYS A 211 6.16 -5.98 -11.22
CA CYS A 211 7.40 -5.79 -10.48
C CYS A 211 7.25 -6.23 -9.00
N TYR A 212 6.11 -5.93 -8.36
CA TYR A 212 5.84 -6.39 -7.00
C TYR A 212 5.73 -7.92 -6.91
N GLU A 213 5.07 -8.55 -7.89
CA GLU A 213 4.90 -10.00 -7.90
C GLU A 213 6.21 -10.74 -8.20
N ILE A 214 7.03 -10.21 -9.12
CA ILE A 214 8.37 -10.74 -9.40
C ILE A 214 9.26 -10.65 -8.16
N MET A 215 9.14 -9.57 -7.37
CA MET A 215 9.85 -9.43 -6.10
C MET A 215 9.40 -10.50 -5.10
N ILE A 216 8.09 -10.78 -4.96
CA ILE A 216 7.59 -11.88 -4.10
C ILE A 216 8.17 -13.23 -4.55
N LEU A 217 8.12 -13.52 -5.85
CA LEU A 217 8.66 -14.77 -6.40
C LEU A 217 10.16 -14.90 -6.12
N SER A 218 10.91 -13.79 -6.25
CA SER A 218 12.34 -13.74 -5.94
C SER A 218 12.63 -13.96 -4.45
N CYS A 219 11.79 -13.43 -3.55
CA CYS A 219 11.87 -13.71 -2.12
C CYS A 219 11.65 -15.19 -1.79
N GLY A 220 10.85 -15.89 -2.58
CA GLY A 220 10.63 -17.34 -2.47
C GLY A 220 11.86 -18.19 -2.79
N LEU A 221 12.89 -17.62 -3.41
CA LEU A 221 14.15 -18.30 -3.75
C LEU A 221 15.25 -18.09 -2.70
N LEU A 222 15.00 -17.31 -1.64
CA LEU A 222 15.98 -17.03 -0.59
C LEU A 222 16.06 -18.19 0.42
N LEU A 223 17.16 -18.25 1.18
CA LEU A 223 17.46 -19.31 2.17
C LEU A 223 16.36 -19.52 3.24
N LYS A 224 15.54 -18.50 3.53
CA LYS A 224 14.42 -18.55 4.49
C LYS A 224 13.13 -18.04 3.82
N PRO A 225 12.57 -18.78 2.86
CA PRO A 225 11.55 -18.26 1.95
C PRO A 225 10.23 -17.97 2.66
N GLN A 226 9.84 -18.78 3.65
CA GLN A 226 8.59 -18.60 4.40
C GLN A 226 8.52 -17.25 5.10
N ALA A 227 9.56 -16.88 5.85
CA ALA A 227 9.60 -15.62 6.59
C ALA A 227 9.67 -14.41 5.65
N THR A 228 10.45 -14.50 4.56
CA THR A 228 10.61 -13.39 3.62
C THR A 228 9.39 -13.18 2.73
N VAL A 229 8.75 -14.25 2.25
CA VAL A 229 7.50 -14.13 1.49
C VAL A 229 6.36 -13.62 2.37
N ALA A 230 6.27 -14.10 3.62
CA ALA A 230 5.27 -13.59 4.56
C ALA A 230 5.47 -12.10 4.88
N SER A 231 6.71 -11.65 5.12
CA SER A 231 7.01 -10.24 5.35
C SER A 231 6.73 -9.38 4.12
N MET A 232 7.05 -9.89 2.93
CA MET A 232 6.74 -9.23 1.65
C MET A 232 5.23 -9.10 1.43
N GLY A 233 4.45 -10.13 1.78
CA GLY A 233 2.99 -10.09 1.75
C GLY A 233 2.42 -9.00 2.67
N ILE A 234 2.90 -8.91 3.91
CA ILE A 234 2.53 -7.83 4.84
C ILE A 234 2.91 -6.45 4.26
N LEU A 235 4.10 -6.35 3.66
CA LEU A 235 4.59 -5.11 3.06
C LEU A 235 3.72 -4.64 1.90
N ILE A 236 3.33 -5.53 0.98
CA ILE A 236 2.47 -5.20 -0.16
C ILE A 236 1.07 -4.80 0.30
N GLN A 237 0.50 -5.51 1.27
CA GLN A 237 -0.82 -5.16 1.82
C GLN A 237 -0.77 -3.78 2.50
N THR A 238 0.26 -3.53 3.30
CA THR A 238 0.45 -2.22 3.95
C THR A 238 0.66 -1.11 2.92
N THR A 239 1.49 -1.35 1.91
CA THR A 239 1.73 -0.42 0.80
C THR A 239 0.43 -0.12 0.05
N SER A 240 -0.37 -1.14 -0.27
CA SER A 240 -1.64 -1.00 -0.99
C SER A 240 -2.64 -0.14 -0.21
N LEU A 241 -2.76 -0.35 1.10
CA LEU A 241 -3.61 0.46 1.97
C LEU A 241 -3.17 1.94 1.98
N VAL A 242 -1.87 2.19 2.11
CA VAL A 242 -1.32 3.55 2.08
C VAL A 242 -1.46 4.19 0.69
N TYR A 243 -1.35 3.39 -0.38
CA TYR A 243 -1.42 3.85 -1.77
C TYR A 243 -2.81 4.32 -2.20
N ILE A 244 -3.88 3.94 -1.49
CA ILE A 244 -5.25 4.42 -1.74
C ILE A 244 -5.32 5.95 -1.70
N PHE A 245 -4.61 6.59 -0.78
CA PHE A 245 -4.64 8.04 -0.60
C PHE A 245 -3.97 8.80 -1.77
N PRO A 246 -2.69 8.54 -2.12
CA PRO A 246 -2.04 9.23 -3.25
C PRO A 246 -2.66 8.86 -4.59
N SER A 247 -3.10 7.61 -4.80
CA SER A 247 -3.79 7.24 -6.05
C SER A 247 -5.12 7.98 -6.23
N SER A 248 -5.94 8.07 -5.18
CA SER A 248 -7.19 8.85 -5.21
C SER A 248 -6.96 10.34 -5.41
N LEU A 249 -5.88 10.88 -4.85
CA LEU A 249 -5.45 12.25 -5.11
C LEU A 249 -5.04 12.42 -6.58
N SER A 250 -4.25 11.50 -7.11
CA SER A 250 -3.79 11.50 -8.51
C SER A 250 -4.97 11.51 -9.49
N PHE A 251 -5.97 10.64 -9.29
CA PHE A 251 -7.20 10.63 -10.10
C PHE A 251 -7.98 11.95 -9.99
N GLY A 252 -8.15 12.49 -8.79
CA GLY A 252 -8.84 13.76 -8.60
C GLY A 252 -8.13 14.94 -9.28
N VAL A 253 -6.79 14.97 -9.22
CA VAL A 253 -5.96 15.96 -9.90
C VAL A 253 -6.04 15.79 -11.43
N SER A 254 -5.89 14.56 -11.94
CA SER A 254 -6.01 14.23 -13.36
C SER A 254 -7.36 14.67 -13.94
N THR A 255 -8.45 14.29 -13.28
CA THR A 255 -9.81 14.68 -13.65
C THR A 255 -9.98 16.20 -13.63
N ARG A 256 -9.50 16.89 -12.58
CA ARG A 256 -9.61 18.36 -12.48
C ARG A 256 -8.83 19.08 -13.58
N ILE A 257 -7.60 18.65 -13.85
CA ILE A 257 -6.77 19.20 -14.94
C ILE A 257 -7.45 18.96 -16.29
N GLY A 258 -7.95 17.75 -16.54
CA GLY A 258 -8.70 17.41 -17.74
C GLY A 258 -9.89 18.34 -17.95
N ASN A 259 -10.70 18.56 -16.91
CA ASN A 259 -11.86 19.45 -16.96
C ASN A 259 -11.47 20.91 -17.30
N GLU A 260 -10.41 21.44 -16.68
CA GLU A 260 -9.99 22.83 -16.91
C GLU A 260 -9.31 23.02 -18.28
N LEU A 261 -8.57 22.02 -18.77
CA LEU A 261 -8.03 22.00 -20.13
C LEU A 261 -9.16 21.96 -21.16
N GLY A 262 -10.16 21.10 -20.95
CA GLY A 262 -11.36 21.02 -21.79
C GLY A 262 -12.16 22.32 -21.82
N ALA A 263 -12.24 23.01 -20.68
CA ALA A 263 -12.89 24.31 -20.55
C ALA A 263 -12.05 25.49 -21.11
N ASN A 264 -10.93 25.21 -21.76
CA ASN A 264 -10.00 26.19 -22.32
C ASN A 264 -9.48 27.21 -21.28
N SER A 265 -9.24 26.74 -20.04
CA SER A 265 -8.80 27.56 -18.90
C SER A 265 -7.39 27.15 -18.41
N PRO A 266 -6.32 27.41 -19.19
CA PRO A 266 -4.98 26.92 -18.89
C PRO A 266 -4.40 27.45 -17.56
N LYS A 267 -4.80 28.66 -17.14
CA LYS A 267 -4.39 29.23 -15.84
C LYS A 267 -4.90 28.40 -14.67
N LYS A 268 -6.16 27.94 -14.73
CA LYS A 268 -6.77 27.09 -13.71
C LYS A 268 -6.21 25.67 -13.77
N ALA A 269 -6.02 25.11 -14.96
CA ALA A 269 -5.36 23.82 -15.14
C ALA A 269 -3.96 23.80 -14.51
N LYS A 270 -3.15 24.86 -14.74
CA LYS A 270 -1.84 25.03 -14.11
C LYS A 270 -1.94 25.15 -12.58
N ALA A 271 -2.90 25.93 -12.08
CA ALA A 271 -3.13 26.05 -10.64
C ALA A 271 -3.51 24.70 -10.01
N ALA A 272 -4.43 23.95 -10.61
CA ALA A 272 -4.82 22.61 -10.17
C ALA A 272 -3.63 21.64 -10.17
N ALA A 273 -2.76 21.69 -11.18
CA ALA A 273 -1.53 20.89 -11.22
C ALA A 273 -0.55 21.26 -10.08
N ILE A 274 -0.31 22.55 -9.84
CA ILE A 274 0.57 23.01 -8.76
C ILE A 274 0.02 22.59 -7.39
N VAL A 275 -1.28 22.78 -7.18
CA VAL A 275 -1.96 22.35 -5.94
C VAL A 275 -1.84 20.84 -5.78
N GLY A 276 -2.13 20.06 -6.83
CA GLY A 276 -2.03 18.60 -6.81
C GLY A 276 -0.62 18.09 -6.48
N ILE A 277 0.42 18.64 -7.10
CA ILE A 277 1.82 18.30 -6.82
C ILE A 277 2.19 18.69 -5.38
N SER A 278 1.79 19.89 -4.93
CA SER A 278 2.04 20.35 -3.57
C SER A 278 1.34 19.46 -2.54
N SER A 279 0.08 19.10 -2.76
CA SER A 279 -0.67 18.19 -1.90
C SER A 279 -0.05 16.79 -1.86
N SER A 280 0.40 16.28 -3.00
CA SER A 280 1.09 14.97 -3.10
C SER A 280 2.42 14.97 -2.34
N PHE A 281 3.20 16.04 -2.46
CA PHE A 281 4.45 16.20 -1.72
C PHE A 281 4.20 16.24 -0.20
N ASN A 282 3.22 17.03 0.26
CA ASN A 282 2.88 17.10 1.68
C ASN A 282 2.39 15.75 2.21
N LEU A 283 1.58 15.03 1.43
CA LEU A 283 1.10 13.70 1.81
C LEU A 283 2.26 12.69 1.88
N GLY A 284 3.14 12.69 0.89
CA GLY A 284 4.32 11.83 0.85
C GLY A 284 5.31 12.11 1.99
N PHE A 285 5.58 13.40 2.27
CA PHE A 285 6.41 13.81 3.40
C PHE A 285 5.79 13.39 4.74
N SER A 286 4.47 13.59 4.91
CA SER A 286 3.76 13.19 6.12
C SER A 286 3.79 11.67 6.32
N ALA A 287 3.60 10.90 5.25
CA ALA A 287 3.69 9.43 5.28
C ALA A 287 5.12 8.95 5.62
N LEU A 288 6.14 9.62 5.08
CA LEU A 288 7.54 9.35 5.39
C LEU A 288 7.83 9.60 6.87
N CYS A 289 7.44 10.77 7.40
CA CYS A 289 7.60 11.10 8.81
C CYS A 289 6.90 10.08 9.73
N PHE A 290 5.66 9.69 9.39
CA PHE A 290 4.91 8.69 10.14
C PHE A 290 5.61 7.32 10.13
N THR A 291 6.12 6.89 8.98
CA THR A 291 6.82 5.60 8.84
C THR A 291 8.13 5.60 9.61
N VAL A 292 8.91 6.67 9.52
CA VAL A 292 10.17 6.84 10.28
C VAL A 292 9.87 6.84 11.78
N MET A 293 8.89 7.62 12.24
CA MET A 293 8.48 7.65 13.66
C MET A 293 8.07 6.26 14.16
N ARG A 294 7.30 5.50 13.38
CA ARG A 294 6.91 4.12 13.72
C ARG A 294 8.09 3.15 13.75
N LEU A 295 9.09 3.32 12.87
CA LEU A 295 10.30 2.52 12.89
C LEU A 295 11.08 2.73 14.18
N TRP A 296 11.24 3.98 14.62
CA TRP A 296 11.88 4.31 15.90
C TRP A 296 11.11 3.76 17.10
N LEU A 297 9.78 3.88 17.11
CA LEU A 297 8.91 3.28 18.13
C LEU A 297 9.02 1.75 18.17
N GLY A 298 9.06 1.09 17.01
CA GLY A 298 9.24 -0.36 16.90
C GLY A 298 10.60 -0.83 17.41
N LEU A 299 11.67 -0.09 17.09
CA LEU A 299 13.02 -0.37 17.59
C LEU A 299 13.11 -0.17 19.11
N LEU A 300 12.50 0.90 19.63
CA LEU A 300 12.39 1.16 21.08
C LEU A 300 11.61 0.05 21.80
N ALA A 301 10.48 -0.40 21.23
CA ALA A 301 9.69 -1.48 21.80
C ALA A 301 10.45 -2.82 21.80
N ALA A 302 11.21 -3.11 20.73
CA ALA A 302 12.05 -4.31 20.66
C ALA A 302 13.17 -4.28 21.71
N GLN A 303 13.88 -3.15 21.85
CA GLN A 303 14.89 -2.96 22.89
C GLN A 303 14.27 -3.09 24.30
N GLY A 304 13.11 -2.46 24.52
CA GLY A 304 12.37 -2.57 25.78
C GLY A 304 11.97 -4.01 26.11
N SER A 305 11.47 -4.76 25.12
CA SER A 305 11.11 -6.16 25.30
C SER A 305 12.32 -7.03 25.65
N CYS A 306 13.47 -6.81 24.99
CA CYS A 306 14.71 -7.55 25.25
C CYS A 306 15.22 -7.30 26.67
N VAL A 307 15.22 -6.04 27.11
CA VAL A 307 15.59 -5.66 28.48
C VAL A 307 14.65 -6.31 29.49
N VAL A 308 13.33 -6.27 29.27
CA VAL A 308 12.36 -6.91 30.16
C VAL A 308 12.60 -8.41 30.24
N THR A 309 12.82 -9.09 29.11
CA THR A 309 13.11 -10.54 29.12
C THR A 309 14.42 -10.87 29.79
N MET A 310 15.47 -10.07 29.61
CA MET A 310 16.77 -10.27 30.26
C MET A 310 16.66 -10.03 31.77
N MET A 311 15.94 -9.00 32.20
CA MET A 311 15.70 -8.72 33.62
C MET A 311 14.85 -9.80 34.29
N ALA A 312 13.82 -10.30 33.59
CA ALA A 312 13.01 -11.41 34.07
C ALA A 312 13.84 -12.69 34.20
N ALA A 313 14.70 -12.98 33.21
CA ALA A 313 15.64 -14.10 33.29
C ALA A 313 16.57 -13.96 34.49
N LEU A 314 17.25 -12.81 34.68
CA LEU A 314 18.13 -12.57 35.83
C LEU A 314 17.42 -12.71 37.18
N ALA A 315 16.16 -12.31 37.27
CA ALA A 315 15.36 -12.42 38.49
C ALA A 315 14.86 -13.85 38.77
N TRP A 316 14.67 -14.66 37.74
CA TRP A 316 14.18 -16.04 37.84
C TRP A 316 15.30 -17.08 37.85
N THR A 317 16.53 -16.70 37.47
CA THR A 317 17.69 -17.58 37.55
C THR A 317 18.00 -17.90 39.00
N ASP A 318 18.04 -19.19 39.31
CA ASP A 318 18.54 -19.71 40.58
C ASP A 318 20.07 -19.61 40.58
N TRP A 319 20.57 -18.53 41.19
CA TRP A 319 22.00 -18.23 41.23
C TRP A 319 22.79 -19.23 42.06
N ASP A 320 22.17 -19.89 43.03
CA ASP A 320 22.84 -20.92 43.85
C ASP A 320 23.08 -22.18 43.00
N HIS A 321 22.08 -22.59 42.22
CA HIS A 321 22.22 -23.71 41.28
C HIS A 321 23.26 -23.45 40.18
N GLU A 322 23.25 -22.26 39.57
CA GLU A 322 24.24 -21.89 38.55
C GLU A 322 25.65 -21.72 39.13
N ALA A 323 25.79 -21.29 40.39
CA ALA A 323 27.08 -21.24 41.08
C ALA A 323 27.65 -22.65 41.33
N GLU A 324 26.82 -23.62 41.67
CA GLU A 324 27.22 -25.02 41.85
C GLU A 324 27.65 -25.65 40.52
N ARG A 325 26.87 -25.43 39.46
CA ARG A 325 27.21 -25.84 38.09
C ARG A 325 28.53 -25.22 37.60
N ALA A 326 28.81 -23.97 37.96
CA ALA A 326 30.08 -23.32 37.64
C ALA A 326 31.28 -23.94 38.38
N LYS A 327 31.10 -24.41 39.62
CA LYS A 327 32.15 -25.14 40.37
C LYS A 327 32.46 -26.50 39.74
N GLU A 328 31.43 -27.23 39.32
CA GLU A 328 31.60 -28.50 38.58
C GLU A 328 32.37 -28.31 37.27
N LEU A 329 32.03 -27.27 36.49
CA LEU A 329 32.68 -26.97 35.19
C LEU A 329 34.12 -26.48 35.33
N THR A 330 34.45 -25.76 36.41
CA THR A 330 35.82 -25.29 36.69
C THR A 330 36.68 -26.36 37.37
N GLY A 331 36.13 -27.55 37.63
CA GLY A 331 36.86 -28.64 38.27
C GLY A 331 37.21 -28.35 39.73
N THR A 332 36.55 -27.38 40.38
CA THR A 332 36.58 -27.27 41.84
C THR A 332 35.62 -28.31 42.42
N ILE A 333 35.96 -29.58 42.21
CA ILE A 333 35.58 -30.63 43.16
C ILE A 333 36.11 -30.12 44.49
N ALA A 334 35.20 -29.87 45.44
CA ALA A 334 35.57 -29.70 46.83
C ALA A 334 36.45 -30.90 47.18
N VAL A 335 37.76 -30.68 47.23
CA VAL A 335 38.67 -31.59 47.91
C VAL A 335 38.15 -31.61 49.34
N ASP A 336 37.60 -32.77 49.72
CA ASP A 336 37.32 -33.15 51.08
C ASP A 336 38.52 -32.76 51.95
N GLY A 337 38.38 -31.64 52.65
CA GLY A 337 39.51 -30.89 53.19
C GLY A 337 39.08 -29.79 54.14
N ASP A 338 37.89 -29.90 54.73
CA ASP A 338 37.49 -29.09 55.89
C ASP A 338 37.57 -29.89 57.20
N ARG A 339 38.55 -30.81 57.25
CA ARG A 339 38.98 -31.47 58.48
C ARG A 339 40.47 -31.32 58.74
N SER A 340 41.13 -30.33 58.12
CA SER A 340 42.57 -30.11 58.28
C SER A 340 42.99 -28.65 58.53
N ILE A 341 42.08 -27.67 58.49
CA ILE A 341 42.45 -26.26 58.76
C ILE A 341 42.13 -25.86 60.22
N GLU A 342 41.16 -26.50 60.88
CA GLU A 342 40.94 -26.28 62.32
C GLU A 342 41.99 -26.96 63.23
N ASP A 343 42.74 -27.95 62.71
CA ASP A 343 43.77 -28.66 63.48
C ASP A 343 45.17 -28.02 63.34
N GLU A 344 45.48 -27.32 62.24
CA GLU A 344 46.76 -26.60 62.11
C GLU A 344 46.79 -25.28 62.88
N GLU A 345 45.65 -24.58 63.04
CA GLU A 345 45.60 -23.37 63.87
C GLU A 345 45.70 -23.69 65.37
N LYS A 346 45.19 -24.86 65.83
CA LYS A 346 45.34 -25.32 67.22
C LYS A 346 46.72 -25.86 67.56
N LEU A 347 47.46 -26.42 66.60
CA LEU A 347 48.81 -26.96 66.81
C LEU A 347 49.92 -25.89 66.85
N VAL A 348 49.65 -24.66 66.37
CA VAL A 348 50.60 -23.54 66.43
C VAL A 348 50.47 -22.73 67.73
N ASP A 349 49.27 -22.64 68.31
CA ASP A 349 49.05 -21.90 69.57
C ASP A 349 49.36 -22.71 70.84
N GLU A 350 49.31 -24.06 70.80
CA GLU A 350 49.62 -24.90 71.98
C GLU A 350 51.14 -25.12 72.21
N LYS A 351 52.00 -24.69 71.26
CA LYS A 351 53.47 -24.75 71.40
C LYS A 351 54.14 -23.44 71.82
N ARG A 352 53.39 -22.36 72.10
CA ARG A 352 53.98 -21.04 72.38
C ARG A 352 54.10 -20.61 73.84
N CYS A 353 53.53 -21.29 74.84
CA CYS A 353 53.62 -20.84 76.24
C CYS A 353 53.51 -21.96 77.30
N ASP A 354 54.42 -22.94 77.31
CA ASP A 354 54.82 -23.63 78.56
C ASP A 354 56.24 -23.19 78.93
N PRO A 355 56.46 -22.48 80.06
CA PRO A 355 57.77 -22.02 80.50
C PRO A 355 58.51 -23.16 81.23
N SER A 356 58.93 -24.19 80.50
CA SER A 356 59.79 -25.22 81.05
C SER A 356 60.55 -26.01 79.97
N ASN A 357 61.48 -25.36 79.27
CA ASN A 357 62.73 -26.00 78.81
C ASN A 357 63.72 -24.92 78.34
N LEU A 358 64.97 -25.06 78.82
CA LEU A 358 66.11 -24.14 78.67
C LEU A 358 66.39 -23.65 77.24
#